data_AF-A0AAV4B038-F1
#
_entry.id   AF-A0AAV4B038-F1
#
_cell.length_a   1.000
_cell.length_b   1.000
_cell.length_c   1.000
_cell.angle_alpha   90.00
_cell.angle_beta   90.00
_cell.angle_gamma   90.00
#
_symmetry.space_group_name_H-M   'P 1'
#
loop_
_entity.id
_entity.type
_entity.pdbx_description
1 polymer ?
#
loop_
_entity_poly.entity_id
_entity_poly.type
_entity_poly.pdbx_seq_one_letter_code
_entity_poly.pdbx_strand_id
1 'polypeptide(L)'
;MSVPVKAFNKEDSPILHHPNLFSETIEVIRIPPVAILWSSGASNKERLGRDLHLRFVLWAKTRGSLIKLCHTRSSVKFLLWALQAAVPSGCSRSLASSGLPGPTGRRYATLSAAEPFMNGSSSAYIEDMFEAWQKDPNSVHKSWDAFFRETGKGAPPGRAYVAPPAIRPMSSVPTALPAHAVEQGAPVDEKTIEDHLSVQSIIRAYQIRGHRAAQLDPLGLEDSMAQAAMEKELQVQYYNLSDNDLDRVFRLPNTTYIGGQETVLPLREIIKRLQNVYCRSIGVEFMFINNLQQADWIRRKFETPGIMQFGAEERRMLMARLIRSTRFEEFLARKWSSEKRFGLEGCEVLIPAMKTIIDSSSATGVDSFIIGMPHRGRLNVLANVCRKPLEKIICQFDSKLEAADEGSGDVKYHLGMSHERVNRVTNKYIKIAVVANPSHLEAVDTVVQGKARAEMFYRGDSDGKKVMPILLHGDAAFSGQGIVYECLHLSDLPAFTTHGTVHLVVNNQIGFTTDPRSSRSSPYCTDVARVVNAPIFHVNADDPEAVIYVCKVASEWRETFGKDVVIDL
;
A
#
# COMPACT_ATOMS: atom_id res chain seq x y z
N MET A 1 -47.59 7.79 -47.19
CA MET A 1 -47.64 9.05 -47.96
C MET A 1 -46.44 9.88 -47.58
N SER A 2 -45.64 10.21 -48.58
CA SER A 2 -44.26 10.69 -48.53
C SER A 2 -44.18 12.15 -48.97
N VAL A 3 -43.61 13.04 -48.15
CA VAL A 3 -43.16 14.40 -48.53
C VAL A 3 -42.13 14.88 -47.46
N PRO A 4 -41.20 15.83 -47.73
CA PRO A 4 -39.86 15.53 -48.24
C PRO A 4 -38.73 16.28 -47.51
N VAL A 5 -37.49 15.98 -47.93
CA VAL A 5 -36.23 16.65 -47.60
C VAL A 5 -36.18 18.10 -48.14
N LYS A 6 -35.64 19.04 -47.36
CA LYS A 6 -35.07 20.30 -47.84
C LYS A 6 -33.69 20.53 -47.21
N ALA A 7 -32.68 20.57 -48.06
CA ALA A 7 -31.35 21.11 -47.78
C ALA A 7 -31.35 22.63 -48.05
N PHE A 8 -30.55 23.39 -47.30
CA PHE A 8 -30.08 24.72 -47.70
C PHE A 8 -28.64 24.96 -47.23
N ASN A 9 -27.94 25.72 -48.07
CA ASN A 9 -26.49 25.84 -48.23
C ASN A 9 -25.77 26.80 -47.27
N LYS A 10 -24.44 26.62 -47.29
CA LYS A 10 -23.32 27.52 -46.98
C LYS A 10 -23.41 28.94 -47.56
N GLU A 11 -22.65 29.84 -46.91
CA GLU A 11 -22.06 31.16 -47.28
C GLU A 11 -22.41 32.18 -46.17
N ASP A 12 -21.59 33.10 -45.66
CA ASP A 12 -20.16 33.43 -45.77
C ASP A 12 -19.85 34.49 -44.69
N SER A 13 -18.69 34.38 -43.99
CA SER A 13 -17.80 35.48 -43.52
C SER A 13 -18.32 36.56 -42.51
N PRO A 14 -17.46 37.30 -41.73
CA PRO A 14 -16.07 37.66 -42.04
C PRO A 14 -15.02 37.60 -40.91
N ILE A 15 -13.79 37.69 -41.42
CA ILE A 15 -12.46 37.83 -40.83
C ILE A 15 -12.28 39.20 -40.15
N LEU A 16 -11.63 39.22 -38.99
CA LEU A 16 -10.96 40.41 -38.44
C LEU A 16 -9.50 40.07 -38.08
N HIS A 17 -8.58 40.72 -38.78
CA HIS A 17 -7.14 40.75 -38.55
C HIS A 17 -6.75 41.92 -37.63
N HIS A 18 -5.84 41.70 -36.67
CA HIS A 18 -4.67 42.56 -36.37
C HIS A 18 -3.77 41.87 -35.31
N PRO A 19 -2.48 42.25 -35.13
CA PRO A 19 -1.36 41.31 -35.25
C PRO A 19 -0.39 41.33 -34.04
N ASN A 20 0.63 40.46 -34.13
CA ASN A 20 1.93 40.47 -33.42
C ASN A 20 1.92 40.27 -31.89
N LEU A 21 2.50 39.14 -31.44
CA LEU A 21 3.74 39.12 -30.64
C LEU A 21 4.16 37.66 -30.31
N PHE A 22 5.48 37.43 -30.42
CA PHE A 22 6.27 36.23 -30.06
C PHE A 22 6.27 35.04 -31.05
N SER A 23 7.20 35.14 -32.01
CA SER A 23 7.86 34.00 -32.63
C SER A 23 9.04 33.55 -31.75
N GLU A 24 8.96 32.36 -31.17
CA GLU A 24 10.16 31.60 -30.82
C GLU A 24 10.13 30.27 -31.59
N THR A 25 11.14 30.13 -32.43
CA THR A 25 11.41 29.01 -33.31
C THR A 25 11.85 27.82 -32.46
N ILE A 26 11.01 26.79 -32.34
CA ILE A 26 11.46 25.47 -31.88
C ILE A 26 11.92 24.68 -33.10
N GLU A 27 13.23 24.55 -33.26
CA GLU A 27 13.84 23.59 -34.19
C GLU A 27 13.46 22.16 -33.77
N VAL A 28 12.66 21.50 -34.60
CA VAL A 28 12.41 20.06 -34.52
C VAL A 28 13.64 19.34 -35.07
N ILE A 29 14.49 18.80 -34.19
CA ILE A 29 15.56 17.88 -34.58
C ILE A 29 14.91 16.58 -35.08
N ARG A 30 14.88 16.40 -36.42
CA ARG A 30 14.58 15.12 -37.07
C ARG A 30 15.76 14.16 -36.86
N ILE A 31 15.53 13.07 -36.14
CA ILE A 31 16.43 11.92 -36.11
C ILE A 31 15.97 10.95 -37.23
N PRO A 32 16.86 10.52 -38.15
CA PRO A 32 16.46 9.60 -39.21
C PRO A 32 16.29 8.16 -38.68
N PRO A 33 15.42 7.34 -39.30
CA PRO A 33 15.22 5.95 -38.90
C PRO A 33 16.43 5.08 -39.28
N VAL A 34 16.93 4.30 -38.33
CA VAL A 34 17.90 3.23 -38.61
C VAL A 34 17.11 2.02 -39.12
N ALA A 35 17.27 1.71 -40.40
CA ALA A 35 16.79 0.48 -41.01
C ALA A 35 17.66 -0.70 -40.53
N ILE A 36 17.03 -1.75 -39.99
CA ILE A 36 17.68 -3.04 -39.75
C ILE A 36 17.24 -3.97 -40.89
N LEU A 37 18.16 -4.22 -41.83
CA LEU A 37 18.04 -5.25 -42.86
C LEU A 37 18.32 -6.63 -42.24
N TRP A 38 17.39 -7.57 -42.40
CA TRP A 38 17.60 -8.99 -42.16
C TRP A 38 18.22 -9.63 -43.41
N SER A 39 19.36 -10.30 -43.28
CA SER A 39 19.82 -11.27 -44.28
C SER A 39 19.79 -12.68 -43.69
N SER A 40 19.17 -13.58 -44.44
CA SER A 40 19.09 -15.01 -44.18
C SER A 40 20.43 -15.68 -44.51
N GLY A 41 20.92 -16.54 -43.62
CA GLY A 41 22.07 -17.40 -43.89
C GLY A 41 22.07 -18.63 -42.99
N ALA A 42 21.59 -19.75 -43.51
CA ALA A 42 21.78 -21.08 -42.94
C ALA A 42 23.22 -21.57 -43.22
N SER A 43 23.85 -22.23 -42.23
CA SER A 43 24.62 -23.49 -42.39
C SER A 43 25.73 -23.68 -41.33
N ASN A 44 25.66 -24.85 -40.71
CA ASN A 44 26.72 -25.72 -40.20
C ASN A 44 27.39 -25.55 -38.82
N LYS A 45 27.31 -26.70 -38.13
CA LYS A 45 27.99 -27.19 -36.93
C LYS A 45 29.51 -27.10 -37.05
N GLU A 46 30.19 -26.78 -35.95
CA GLU A 46 31.08 -27.73 -35.24
C GLU A 46 31.59 -27.19 -33.89
N ARG A 47 31.89 -28.14 -33.00
CA ARG A 47 32.38 -27.99 -31.62
C ARG A 47 33.75 -27.28 -31.58
N LEU A 48 33.95 -26.41 -30.59
CA LEU A 48 35.11 -26.46 -29.68
C LEU A 48 34.84 -25.63 -28.43
N GLY A 49 35.24 -26.14 -27.26
CA GLY A 49 34.95 -25.54 -25.96
C GLY A 49 35.93 -24.46 -25.51
N ARG A 50 35.61 -23.97 -24.30
CA ARG A 50 36.35 -23.07 -23.38
C ARG A 50 36.05 -21.57 -23.51
N ASP A 51 35.59 -21.06 -22.38
CA ASP A 51 35.62 -19.68 -21.87
C ASP A 51 36.13 -18.60 -22.83
N LEU A 52 35.26 -17.62 -23.14
CA LEU A 52 35.74 -16.25 -23.32
C LEU A 52 34.65 -15.22 -22.97
N HIS A 53 35.02 -14.36 -22.02
CA HIS A 53 34.30 -13.22 -21.47
C HIS A 53 33.59 -12.32 -22.50
N LEU A 54 32.31 -12.00 -22.27
CA LEU A 54 31.67 -10.80 -22.82
C LEU A 54 32.30 -9.55 -22.18
N ARG A 55 32.87 -8.66 -23.01
CA ARG A 55 33.21 -7.28 -22.61
C ARG A 55 32.10 -6.35 -23.08
N PHE A 56 31.44 -5.68 -22.14
CA PHE A 56 30.62 -4.51 -22.44
C PHE A 56 31.54 -3.32 -22.73
N VAL A 57 31.30 -2.62 -23.84
CA VAL A 57 31.93 -1.33 -24.14
C VAL A 57 30.87 -0.25 -23.92
N LEU A 58 31.04 0.56 -22.86
CA LEU A 58 30.25 1.78 -22.64
C LEU A 58 30.86 2.90 -23.49
N TRP A 59 30.04 3.59 -24.30
CA TRP A 59 30.41 4.88 -24.88
C TRP A 59 29.75 5.99 -24.08
N ALA A 60 30.56 6.88 -23.49
CA ALA A 60 30.08 8.14 -22.93
C ALA A 60 30.48 9.28 -23.89
N LYS A 61 29.50 10.08 -24.31
CA LYS A 61 29.70 11.22 -25.21
C LYS A 61 29.68 12.51 -24.40
N THR A 62 30.85 13.13 -24.18
CA THR A 62 30.95 14.55 -23.83
C THR A 62 31.72 15.27 -24.93
N ARG A 63 31.32 16.50 -25.19
CA ARG A 63 31.65 17.32 -26.38
C ARG A 63 33.09 17.16 -26.87
N GLY A 64 33.22 16.54 -28.05
CA GLY A 64 34.35 16.72 -28.97
C GLY A 64 35.71 16.18 -28.52
N SER A 65 35.90 14.85 -28.46
CA SER A 65 37.11 14.12 -28.89
C SER A 65 37.01 12.62 -28.56
N LEU A 66 37.48 11.77 -29.47
CA LEU A 66 37.49 10.30 -29.33
C LEU A 66 38.87 9.85 -28.85
N ILE A 67 38.97 9.31 -27.63
CA ILE A 67 40.20 8.68 -27.12
C ILE A 67 39.94 7.18 -26.91
N LYS A 68 40.80 6.37 -27.52
CA LYS A 68 40.80 4.90 -27.47
C LYS A 68 41.69 4.46 -26.29
N LEU A 69 41.10 3.96 -25.20
CA LEU A 69 41.88 3.37 -24.09
C LEU A 69 42.00 1.86 -24.26
N CYS A 70 43.22 1.41 -24.54
CA CYS A 70 43.64 0.02 -24.53
C CYS A 70 44.15 -0.33 -23.11
N HIS A 71 43.68 -1.42 -22.51
CA HIS A 71 44.13 -1.84 -21.17
C HIS A 71 45.03 -3.07 -21.24
N THR A 72 46.29 -2.88 -20.84
CA THR A 72 47.20 -3.90 -20.31
C THR A 72 47.29 -3.77 -18.79
N ARG A 73 47.52 -4.91 -18.12
CA ARG A 73 47.63 -5.07 -16.66
C ARG A 73 48.60 -4.07 -16.03
N SER A 74 48.10 -3.25 -15.11
CA SER A 74 48.71 -2.88 -13.81
C SER A 74 48.18 -1.51 -13.37
N SER A 75 47.22 -1.46 -12.43
CA SER A 75 46.87 -0.24 -11.68
C SER A 75 45.97 -0.55 -10.48
N VAL A 76 46.53 -1.24 -9.47
CA VAL A 76 45.99 -1.27 -8.09
C VAL A 76 46.72 -0.26 -7.19
N LYS A 77 47.45 0.71 -7.77
CA LYS A 77 48.24 1.70 -7.01
C LYS A 77 47.90 3.17 -7.31
N PHE A 78 46.84 3.46 -8.07
CA PHE A 78 46.43 4.84 -8.36
C PHE A 78 45.14 5.28 -7.64
N LEU A 79 44.30 4.34 -7.19
CA LEU A 79 43.11 4.65 -6.39
C LEU A 79 43.35 4.69 -4.87
N LEU A 80 44.54 4.30 -4.39
CA LEU A 80 44.91 4.43 -2.97
C LEU A 80 45.70 5.72 -2.67
N TRP A 81 46.00 6.54 -3.68
CA TRP A 81 46.74 7.79 -3.52
C TRP A 81 45.84 9.04 -3.55
N ALA A 82 44.65 8.95 -4.16
CA ALA A 82 43.74 10.09 -4.34
C ALA A 82 42.68 10.28 -3.23
N LEU A 83 42.73 9.48 -2.15
CA LEU A 83 41.80 9.60 -1.01
C LEU A 83 42.49 10.01 0.31
N GLN A 84 43.69 10.58 0.22
CA GLN A 84 44.49 10.94 1.40
C GLN A 84 45.15 12.32 1.36
N ALA A 85 44.56 13.30 0.65
CA ALA A 85 45.03 14.68 0.72
C ALA A 85 43.89 15.69 0.51
N ALA A 86 43.22 16.08 1.59
CA ALA A 86 42.70 17.45 1.83
C ALA A 86 41.76 17.52 3.06
N VAL A 87 42.31 17.61 4.28
CA VAL A 87 41.72 18.41 5.38
C VAL A 87 42.88 18.98 6.20
N PRO A 88 42.93 20.30 6.48
CA PRO A 88 44.02 20.90 7.23
C PRO A 88 43.83 20.73 8.74
N SER A 89 44.91 20.31 9.40
CA SER A 89 45.07 20.28 10.86
C SER A 89 45.88 21.50 11.31
N GLY A 90 45.42 22.19 12.36
CA GLY A 90 46.26 22.91 13.33
C GLY A 90 45.81 22.46 14.73
N CYS A 91 46.43 21.42 15.29
CA CYS A 91 47.47 21.45 16.35
C CYS A 91 46.99 22.12 17.66
N SER A 92 46.99 21.49 18.84
CA SER A 92 48.07 20.66 19.40
C SER A 92 47.60 19.70 20.53
N ARG A 93 48.16 18.48 20.52
CA ARG A 93 48.76 17.64 21.61
C ARG A 93 48.11 17.64 23.01
N SER A 94 48.08 16.57 23.81
CA SER A 94 48.50 15.15 23.83
C SER A 94 48.04 14.66 25.21
N LEU A 95 47.56 13.45 25.48
CA LEU A 95 48.32 12.20 25.69
C LEU A 95 47.31 11.20 26.29
N ALA A 96 47.43 9.92 25.96
CA ALA A 96 46.64 8.84 26.52
C ALA A 96 47.16 8.40 27.91
N SER A 97 46.28 8.03 28.84
CA SER A 97 46.25 6.70 29.48
C SER A 97 45.30 6.65 30.69
N SER A 98 44.53 5.56 30.77
CA SER A 98 44.06 4.80 31.94
C SER A 98 43.75 5.49 33.30
N GLY A 99 42.55 5.24 33.82
CA GLY A 99 42.31 4.98 35.26
C GLY A 99 41.30 5.86 36.01
N LEU A 100 40.09 5.32 36.28
CA LEU A 100 39.17 5.60 37.42
C LEU A 100 38.70 7.09 37.66
N PRO A 101 37.79 7.35 38.63
CA PRO A 101 36.39 7.74 38.43
C PRO A 101 36.15 9.27 38.43
N GLY A 102 34.97 9.68 37.93
CA GLY A 102 34.65 11.04 37.50
C GLY A 102 34.65 12.17 38.55
N PRO A 103 34.56 13.44 38.10
CA PRO A 103 34.49 14.57 39.01
C PRO A 103 33.05 14.81 39.46
N THR A 104 32.90 14.91 40.77
CA THR A 104 31.74 15.43 41.48
C THR A 104 31.41 16.84 41.00
N GLY A 105 30.33 16.99 40.24
CA GLY A 105 29.76 18.29 39.92
C GLY A 105 29.21 18.95 41.18
N ARG A 106 29.97 19.91 41.75
CA ARG A 106 29.45 20.87 42.72
C ARG A 106 28.28 21.62 42.09
N ARG A 107 27.04 21.27 42.44
CA ARG A 107 25.88 22.13 42.20
C ARG A 107 26.01 23.36 43.11
N TYR A 108 26.28 24.52 42.53
CA TYR A 108 25.97 25.79 43.19
C TYR A 108 24.44 25.90 43.22
N ALA A 109 23.82 25.54 44.34
CA ALA A 109 22.41 25.84 44.57
C ALA A 109 22.29 27.37 44.71
N THR A 110 21.88 28.06 43.65
CA THR A 110 21.53 29.47 43.73
C THR A 110 20.18 29.60 44.44
N LEU A 111 20.09 30.55 45.38
CA LEU A 111 18.89 30.82 46.20
C LEU A 111 17.61 31.08 45.37
N SER A 112 17.74 31.40 44.07
CA SER A 112 16.64 31.59 43.13
C SER A 112 15.86 30.30 42.80
N ALA A 113 16.46 29.12 42.95
CA ALA A 113 15.77 27.85 42.68
C ALA A 113 14.62 27.55 43.67
N ALA A 114 14.61 28.21 44.83
CA ALA A 114 13.61 28.01 45.88
C ALA A 114 12.29 28.77 45.63
N GLU A 115 12.29 29.73 44.68
CA GLU A 115 11.12 30.53 44.31
C GLU A 115 11.02 30.60 42.78
N PRO A 116 10.47 29.55 42.12
CA PRO A 116 10.48 29.43 40.66
C PRO A 116 9.70 30.53 39.93
N PHE A 117 8.83 31.26 40.64
CA PHE A 117 8.12 32.42 40.13
C PHE A 117 8.98 33.71 40.13
N MET A 118 10.14 33.74 40.82
CA MET A 118 11.08 34.86 40.80
C MET A 118 12.15 34.63 39.73
N ASN A 119 11.78 34.87 38.46
CA ASN A 119 12.68 34.77 37.32
C ASN A 119 12.80 36.13 36.62
N GLY A 120 13.79 36.29 35.73
CA GLY A 120 14.05 37.59 35.08
C GLY A 120 12.90 38.12 34.22
N SER A 121 11.93 37.28 33.84
CA SER A 121 10.74 37.69 33.08
C SER A 121 9.56 38.11 33.94
N SER A 122 9.55 37.79 35.25
CA SER A 122 8.47 38.14 36.18
C SER A 122 8.82 39.28 37.13
N SER A 123 10.01 39.88 37.03
CA SER A 123 10.49 40.94 37.92
C SER A 123 9.57 42.17 37.94
N ALA A 124 9.18 42.67 36.77
CA ALA A 124 8.30 43.84 36.65
C ALA A 124 6.93 43.62 37.30
N TYR A 125 6.36 42.41 37.15
CA TYR A 125 5.09 42.06 37.75
C TYR A 125 5.16 41.99 39.30
N ILE A 126 6.26 41.44 39.83
CA ILE A 126 6.45 41.35 41.29
C ILE A 126 6.67 42.75 41.89
N GLU A 127 7.37 43.63 41.17
CA GLU A 127 7.59 45.02 41.54
C GLU A 127 6.26 45.80 41.59
N ASP A 128 5.42 45.67 40.55
CA ASP A 128 4.07 46.26 40.53
C ASP A 128 3.19 45.76 41.69
N MET A 129 3.24 44.45 41.98
CA MET A 129 2.51 43.87 43.11
C MET A 129 3.03 44.36 44.46
N PHE A 130 4.34 44.57 44.59
CA PHE A 130 4.93 45.09 45.83
C PHE A 130 4.58 46.57 46.04
N GLU A 131 4.61 47.38 44.98
CA GLU A 131 4.19 48.79 45.05
C GLU A 131 2.71 48.92 45.41
N ALA A 132 1.84 48.07 44.84
CA ALA A 132 0.43 48.03 45.19
C ALA A 132 0.23 47.63 46.67
N TRP A 133 0.95 46.60 47.12
CA TRP A 133 0.91 46.13 48.51
C TRP A 133 1.41 47.17 49.52
N GLN A 134 2.43 47.96 49.19
CA GLN A 134 2.90 49.06 50.04
C GLN A 134 1.85 50.15 50.23
N LYS A 135 1.03 50.43 49.21
CA LYS A 135 -0.04 51.44 49.27
C LYS A 135 -1.24 50.92 50.06
N ASP A 136 -1.67 49.68 49.80
CA ASP A 136 -2.70 48.98 50.57
C ASP A 136 -2.44 47.47 50.55
N PRO A 137 -2.18 46.84 51.71
CA PRO A 137 -1.97 45.39 51.79
C PRO A 137 -3.14 44.54 51.29
N ASN A 138 -4.37 45.07 51.28
CA ASN A 138 -5.55 44.35 50.77
C ASN A 138 -5.71 44.45 49.25
N SER A 139 -4.92 45.28 48.56
CA SER A 139 -4.99 45.46 47.11
C SER A 139 -4.45 44.26 46.32
N VAL A 140 -3.64 43.41 46.96
CA VAL A 140 -3.09 42.19 46.37
C VAL A 140 -3.73 40.95 46.97
N HIS A 141 -3.65 39.84 46.24
CA HIS A 141 -4.17 38.56 46.73
C HIS A 141 -3.45 38.14 48.04
N LYS A 142 -4.16 37.45 48.95
CA LYS A 142 -3.65 37.06 50.28
C LYS A 142 -2.33 36.29 50.26
N SER A 143 -2.05 35.56 49.19
CA SER A 143 -0.76 34.86 48.99
C SER A 143 0.41 35.83 48.82
N TRP A 144 0.19 36.98 48.16
CA TRP A 144 1.19 38.05 48.02
C TRP A 144 1.36 38.84 49.31
N ASP A 145 0.27 39.11 50.05
CA ASP A 145 0.37 39.72 51.38
C ASP A 145 1.20 38.86 52.35
N ALA A 146 0.92 37.55 52.40
CA ALA A 146 1.70 36.61 53.21
C ALA A 146 3.17 36.57 52.77
N PHE A 147 3.42 36.51 51.46
CA PHE A 147 4.76 36.49 50.90
C PHE A 147 5.56 37.76 51.25
N PHE A 148 5.03 38.96 51.01
CA PHE A 148 5.74 40.21 51.29
C PHE A 148 5.94 40.46 52.79
N ARG A 149 5.01 40.04 53.65
CA ARG A 149 5.20 40.12 55.12
C ARG A 149 6.31 39.21 55.61
N GLU A 150 6.37 37.96 55.14
CA GLU A 150 7.40 37.01 55.56
C GLU A 150 8.78 37.39 54.99
N THR A 151 8.84 37.86 53.75
CA THR A 151 10.07 38.42 53.16
C THR A 151 10.53 39.66 53.93
N GLY A 152 9.61 40.57 54.31
CA GLY A 152 9.93 41.77 55.11
C GLY A 152 10.43 41.47 56.53
N LYS A 153 10.09 40.29 57.09
CA LYS A 153 10.63 39.79 58.36
C LYS A 153 12.00 39.12 58.23
N GLY A 154 12.56 39.03 57.02
CA GLY A 154 13.86 38.42 56.76
C GLY A 154 13.83 36.90 56.57
N ALA A 155 12.68 36.34 56.16
CA ALA A 155 12.60 34.91 55.86
C ALA A 155 13.55 34.51 54.70
N PRO A 156 14.24 33.36 54.79
CA PRO A 156 15.11 32.89 53.72
C PRO A 156 14.30 32.48 52.46
N PRO A 157 14.87 32.63 51.25
CA PRO A 157 14.22 32.26 49.99
C PRO A 157 13.65 30.84 50.01
N GLY A 158 12.38 30.68 49.60
CA GLY A 158 11.66 29.40 49.58
C GLY A 158 10.82 29.09 50.83
N ARG A 159 10.89 29.91 51.88
CA ARG A 159 9.99 29.82 53.04
C ARG A 159 8.98 30.96 53.15
N ALA A 160 9.13 32.02 52.36
CA ALA A 160 8.21 33.15 52.36
C ALA A 160 6.87 32.83 51.68
N TYR A 161 6.86 31.91 50.70
CA TYR A 161 5.64 31.49 50.03
C TYR A 161 4.90 30.40 50.84
N VAL A 162 3.70 30.71 51.31
CA VAL A 162 2.78 29.75 51.94
C VAL A 162 1.61 29.49 50.98
N ALA A 163 1.50 28.26 50.48
CA ALA A 163 0.38 27.87 49.63
C ALA A 163 -0.95 28.01 50.42
N PRO A 164 -2.04 28.53 49.81
CA PRO A 164 -3.33 28.64 50.48
C PRO A 164 -3.80 27.27 51.01
N PRO A 165 -4.39 27.21 52.22
CA PRO A 165 -4.87 25.96 52.77
C PRO A 165 -5.92 25.33 51.84
N ALA A 166 -5.66 24.09 51.39
CA ALA A 166 -6.60 23.33 50.60
C ALA A 166 -7.91 23.13 51.37
N ILE A 167 -9.03 23.46 50.74
CA ILE A 167 -10.38 23.30 51.30
C ILE A 167 -10.61 21.81 51.54
N ARG A 168 -10.49 21.38 52.81
CA ARG A 168 -10.96 20.07 53.27
C ARG A 168 -12.47 20.13 53.45
N PRO A 169 -13.27 19.21 52.88
CA PRO A 169 -14.70 19.21 53.13
C PRO A 169 -14.97 18.70 54.55
N MET A 170 -15.49 19.56 55.42
CA MET A 170 -16.08 19.15 56.70
C MET A 170 -17.55 18.78 56.50
N SER A 171 -17.89 17.56 56.88
CA SER A 171 -19.24 17.00 56.96
C SER A 171 -19.99 17.52 58.20
N SER A 172 -21.14 18.17 58.01
CA SER A 172 -22.38 17.97 58.80
C SER A 172 -23.46 19.05 58.53
N VAL A 173 -24.33 18.80 57.54
CA VAL A 173 -25.74 19.28 57.53
C VAL A 173 -26.59 18.20 56.85
N PRO A 174 -27.67 17.69 57.47
CA PRO A 174 -28.43 16.57 56.92
C PRO A 174 -29.37 17.04 55.81
N THR A 175 -29.12 16.61 54.58
CA THR A 175 -30.11 16.72 53.50
C THR A 175 -30.20 15.38 52.78
N ALA A 176 -31.38 14.77 52.87
CA ALA A 176 -31.68 13.45 52.34
C ALA A 176 -31.65 13.46 50.81
N LEU A 177 -30.66 12.79 50.21
CA LEU A 177 -30.67 12.26 48.84
C LEU A 177 -29.83 10.96 48.80
N PRO A 178 -30.21 9.95 48.01
CA PRO A 178 -29.60 8.63 48.06
C PRO A 178 -28.15 8.67 47.57
N ALA A 179 -27.23 8.21 48.43
CA ALA A 179 -25.82 8.05 48.09
C ALA A 179 -25.64 6.87 47.12
N HIS A 180 -25.40 7.18 45.85
CA HIS A 180 -24.58 6.28 45.04
C HIS A 180 -23.13 6.46 45.51
N ALA A 181 -22.56 5.39 46.05
CA ALA A 181 -21.15 5.31 46.40
C ALA A 181 -20.31 5.57 45.15
N VAL A 182 -19.60 6.70 45.14
CA VAL A 182 -18.48 6.91 44.22
C VAL A 182 -17.27 6.29 44.92
N GLU A 183 -16.87 5.10 44.47
CA GLU A 183 -15.58 4.53 44.83
C GLU A 183 -14.48 5.54 44.50
N GLN A 184 -13.69 5.92 45.51
CA GLN A 184 -12.42 6.59 45.29
C GLN A 184 -11.53 5.61 44.53
N GLY A 185 -11.26 5.90 43.25
CA GLY A 185 -10.39 5.09 42.41
C GLY A 185 -9.04 4.86 43.09
N ALA A 186 -8.66 3.60 43.23
CA ALA A 186 -7.35 3.20 43.71
C ALA A 186 -6.23 3.89 42.91
N PRO A 187 -5.04 4.15 43.51
CA PRO A 187 -3.90 4.64 42.76
C PRO A 187 -3.62 3.67 41.60
N VAL A 188 -3.65 4.19 40.35
CA VAL A 188 -3.37 3.40 39.17
C VAL A 188 -1.89 3.00 39.23
N ASP A 189 -1.64 1.71 39.34
CA ASP A 189 -0.30 1.13 39.36
C ASP A 189 0.45 1.48 38.05
N GLU A 190 1.64 2.08 38.18
CA GLU A 190 2.45 2.53 37.04
C GLU A 190 2.78 1.37 36.08
N LYS A 191 3.02 0.18 36.64
CA LYS A 191 3.23 -1.05 35.87
C LYS A 191 1.99 -1.44 35.05
N THR A 192 0.78 -1.23 35.58
CA THR A 192 -0.45 -1.49 34.83
C THR A 192 -0.56 -0.56 33.62
N ILE A 193 -0.17 0.71 33.76
CA ILE A 193 -0.13 1.68 32.64
C ILE A 193 0.89 1.23 31.58
N GLU A 194 2.10 0.87 32.00
CA GLU A 194 3.14 0.35 31.10
C GLU A 194 2.65 -0.90 30.33
N ASP A 195 2.01 -1.84 31.01
CA ASP A 195 1.48 -3.05 30.39
C ASP A 195 0.40 -2.73 29.35
N HIS A 196 -0.49 -1.76 29.60
CA HIS A 196 -1.45 -1.29 28.60
C HIS A 196 -0.77 -0.67 27.37
N LEU A 197 0.30 0.09 27.56
CA LEU A 197 1.10 0.65 26.45
C LEU A 197 1.83 -0.45 25.65
N SER A 198 2.31 -1.49 26.33
CA SER A 198 2.87 -2.69 25.69
C SER A 198 1.83 -3.41 24.84
N VAL A 199 0.60 -3.61 25.34
CA VAL A 199 -0.49 -4.22 24.57
C VAL A 199 -0.87 -3.37 23.35
N GLN A 200 -0.93 -2.04 23.49
CA GLN A 200 -1.16 -1.15 22.35
C GLN A 200 -0.03 -1.28 21.30
N SER A 201 1.22 -1.42 21.76
CA SER A 201 2.38 -1.61 20.88
C SER A 201 2.35 -2.94 20.15
N ILE A 202 1.91 -4.02 20.81
CA ILE A 202 1.66 -5.33 20.19
C ILE A 202 0.61 -5.21 19.08
N ILE A 203 -0.57 -4.64 19.38
CA ILE A 203 -1.64 -4.45 18.38
C ILE A 203 -1.09 -3.70 17.16
N ARG A 204 -0.35 -2.62 17.39
CA ARG A 204 0.25 -1.83 16.32
C ARG A 204 1.29 -2.63 15.51
N ALA A 205 2.07 -3.49 16.16
CA ALA A 205 3.04 -4.33 15.47
C ALA A 205 2.37 -5.34 14.53
N TYR A 206 1.27 -5.97 14.96
CA TYR A 206 0.46 -6.83 14.10
C TYR A 206 -0.15 -6.06 12.92
N GLN A 207 -0.68 -4.85 13.15
CA GLN A 207 -1.23 -4.01 12.08
C GLN A 207 -0.19 -3.59 11.03
N ILE A 208 1.07 -3.37 11.44
CA ILE A 208 2.14 -2.90 10.53
C ILE A 208 2.85 -4.08 9.86
N ARG A 209 3.11 -5.17 10.58
CA ARG A 209 4.04 -6.24 10.15
C ARG A 209 3.42 -7.63 10.15
N GLY A 210 2.18 -7.79 10.61
CA GLY A 210 1.53 -9.11 10.72
C GLY A 210 1.47 -9.86 9.39
N HIS A 211 1.33 -9.12 8.27
CA HIS A 211 1.37 -9.65 6.91
C HIS A 211 2.66 -10.42 6.56
N ARG A 212 3.78 -10.16 7.27
CA ARG A 212 5.05 -10.88 7.09
C ARG A 212 5.08 -12.25 7.77
N ALA A 213 4.21 -12.44 8.76
CA ALA A 213 4.01 -13.71 9.45
C ALA A 213 2.74 -14.44 8.96
N ALA A 214 2.12 -13.95 7.88
CA ALA A 214 0.94 -14.57 7.29
C ALA A 214 1.32 -15.83 6.49
N GLN A 215 0.43 -16.82 6.53
CA GLN A 215 0.56 -18.08 5.80
C GLN A 215 0.08 -17.89 4.35
N LEU A 216 0.86 -17.13 3.57
CA LEU A 216 0.51 -16.71 2.21
C LEU A 216 0.90 -17.73 1.15
N ASP A 217 1.99 -18.47 1.39
CA ASP A 217 2.53 -19.41 0.41
C ASP A 217 1.82 -20.78 0.47
N PRO A 218 1.07 -21.18 -0.57
CA PRO A 218 0.46 -22.52 -0.62
C PRO A 218 1.49 -23.66 -0.73
N LEU A 219 2.71 -23.37 -1.18
CA LEU A 219 3.77 -24.37 -1.38
C LEU A 219 4.61 -24.61 -0.12
N GLY A 220 4.56 -23.70 0.86
CA GLY A 220 5.36 -23.78 2.09
C GLY A 220 6.87 -23.74 1.85
N LEU A 221 7.33 -23.00 0.83
CA LEU A 221 8.73 -22.80 0.46
C LEU A 221 9.42 -21.70 1.25
N GLU A 222 8.67 -20.86 1.97
CA GLU A 222 9.23 -19.76 2.77
C GLU A 222 10.29 -20.26 3.77
N ASP A 223 11.40 -19.51 3.85
CA ASP A 223 12.53 -19.88 4.69
C ASP A 223 12.20 -19.66 6.17
N SER A 224 12.00 -20.77 6.87
CA SER A 224 11.73 -20.85 8.32
C SER A 224 12.61 -19.94 9.19
N MET A 225 13.87 -19.67 8.79
CA MET A 225 14.76 -18.80 9.56
C MET A 225 14.42 -17.31 9.41
N ALA A 226 14.04 -16.87 8.22
CA ALA A 226 13.62 -15.49 7.97
C ALA A 226 12.28 -15.20 8.65
N GLN A 227 11.36 -16.16 8.61
CA GLN A 227 10.06 -16.09 9.26
C GLN A 227 10.20 -16.06 10.79
N ALA A 228 11.01 -16.95 11.37
CA ALA A 228 11.30 -16.96 12.81
C ALA A 228 11.97 -15.68 13.31
N ALA A 229 12.79 -15.02 12.49
CA ALA A 229 13.38 -13.72 12.85
C ALA A 229 12.33 -12.59 12.83
N MET A 230 11.40 -12.61 11.87
CA MET A 230 10.31 -11.63 11.77
C MET A 230 9.23 -11.83 12.84
N GLU A 231 9.00 -13.06 13.28
CA GLU A 231 8.04 -13.38 14.35
C GLU A 231 8.47 -12.83 15.72
N LYS A 232 9.76 -12.56 15.95
CA LYS A 232 10.25 -12.05 17.25
C LYS A 232 9.60 -10.74 17.67
N GLU A 233 9.33 -9.84 16.73
CA GLU A 233 8.68 -8.56 17.03
C GLU A 233 7.17 -8.72 17.28
N LEU A 234 6.57 -9.86 16.94
CA LEU A 234 5.16 -10.18 17.23
C LEU A 234 5.03 -10.96 18.54
N GLN A 235 6.13 -11.45 19.11
CA GLN A 235 6.13 -12.17 20.37
C GLN A 235 5.93 -11.23 21.56
N VAL A 236 5.06 -11.65 22.48
CA VAL A 236 4.71 -10.93 23.72
C VAL A 236 5.96 -10.59 24.56
N GLN A 237 6.92 -11.51 24.56
CA GLN A 237 8.19 -11.41 25.30
C GLN A 237 9.04 -10.21 24.86
N TYR A 238 8.88 -9.75 23.61
CA TYR A 238 9.56 -8.55 23.11
C TYR A 238 9.09 -7.26 23.82
N TYR A 239 7.89 -7.28 24.40
CA TYR A 239 7.23 -6.13 25.03
C TYR A 239 7.22 -6.18 26.57
N ASN A 240 8.16 -6.92 27.17
CA ASN A 240 8.29 -7.13 28.62
C ASN A 240 7.05 -7.78 29.28
N LEU A 241 6.19 -8.42 28.49
CA LEU A 241 5.06 -9.20 28.96
C LEU A 241 5.43 -10.69 28.90
N SER A 242 4.91 -11.48 29.84
CA SER A 242 5.22 -12.90 29.97
C SER A 242 3.99 -13.78 29.73
N ASP A 243 4.19 -15.09 29.63
CA ASP A 243 3.07 -16.04 29.49
C ASP A 243 2.13 -16.02 30.70
N ASN A 244 2.58 -15.56 31.87
CA ASN A 244 1.74 -15.37 33.05
C ASN A 244 0.74 -14.23 32.90
N ASP A 245 0.99 -13.30 31.97
CA ASP A 245 0.14 -12.14 31.72
C ASP A 245 -0.97 -12.42 30.70
N LEU A 246 -0.99 -13.61 30.07
CA LEU A 246 -1.93 -13.97 29.02
C LEU A 246 -3.38 -13.94 29.47
N ASP A 247 -3.66 -14.28 30.73
CA ASP A 247 -5.01 -14.31 31.28
C ASP A 247 -5.41 -12.98 31.93
N ARG A 248 -4.50 -11.98 31.95
CA ARG A 248 -4.82 -10.61 32.38
C ARG A 248 -5.66 -9.91 31.33
N VAL A 249 -6.57 -9.08 31.83
CA VAL A 249 -7.61 -8.42 31.04
C VAL A 249 -7.18 -6.98 30.73
N PHE A 250 -7.22 -6.61 29.46
CA PHE A 250 -6.78 -5.30 28.97
C PHE A 250 -7.90 -4.59 28.20
N ARG A 251 -7.99 -3.27 28.41
CA ARG A 251 -8.87 -2.40 27.64
C ARG A 251 -8.29 -2.19 26.24
N LEU A 252 -9.10 -2.39 25.21
CA LEU A 252 -8.69 -2.20 23.83
C LEU A 252 -8.60 -0.70 23.50
N PRO A 253 -7.58 -0.28 22.73
CA PRO A 253 -7.52 1.08 22.22
C PRO A 253 -8.59 1.30 21.15
N ASN A 254 -9.02 2.55 20.96
CA ASN A 254 -9.99 2.92 19.92
C ASN A 254 -9.46 2.74 18.49
N THR A 255 -8.17 2.40 18.35
CA THR A 255 -7.48 2.16 17.07
C THR A 255 -7.54 0.71 16.62
N THR A 256 -8.37 -0.12 17.25
CA THR A 256 -8.61 -1.51 16.83
C THR A 256 -10.08 -1.89 16.98
N TYR A 257 -10.53 -2.82 16.13
CA TYR A 257 -11.89 -3.36 16.11
C TYR A 257 -11.94 -4.87 16.39
N ILE A 258 -10.81 -5.46 16.83
CA ILE A 258 -10.73 -6.90 17.20
C ILE A 258 -11.71 -7.27 18.32
N GLY A 259 -12.11 -6.32 19.15
CA GLY A 259 -13.10 -6.52 20.22
C GLY A 259 -14.53 -6.71 19.71
N GLY A 260 -14.84 -6.27 18.49
CA GLY A 260 -16.22 -6.14 18.04
C GLY A 260 -17.01 -5.20 18.97
N GLN A 261 -17.90 -5.76 19.77
CA GLN A 261 -18.66 -5.02 20.79
C GLN A 261 -17.96 -4.99 22.17
N GLU A 262 -16.96 -5.85 22.37
CA GLU A 262 -16.22 -5.94 23.63
C GLU A 262 -15.14 -4.85 23.68
N THR A 263 -15.11 -4.05 24.74
CA THR A 263 -14.07 -3.02 24.93
C THR A 263 -12.87 -3.51 25.73
N VAL A 264 -12.95 -4.73 26.27
CA VAL A 264 -11.94 -5.31 27.17
C VAL A 264 -11.81 -6.79 26.83
N LEU A 265 -10.58 -7.29 26.70
CA LEU A 265 -10.28 -8.68 26.36
C LEU A 265 -9.07 -9.19 27.15
N PRO A 266 -8.99 -10.49 27.46
CA PRO A 266 -7.76 -11.09 27.96
C PRO A 266 -6.67 -11.06 26.88
N LEU A 267 -5.41 -10.87 27.27
CA LEU A 267 -4.27 -10.75 26.35
C LEU A 267 -4.16 -11.95 25.40
N ARG A 268 -4.42 -13.17 25.90
CA ARG A 268 -4.52 -14.40 25.10
C ARG A 268 -5.48 -14.27 23.93
N GLU A 269 -6.66 -13.70 24.17
CA GLU A 269 -7.67 -13.52 23.14
C GLU A 269 -7.31 -12.38 22.18
N ILE A 270 -6.70 -11.29 22.69
CA ILE A 270 -6.18 -10.20 21.84
C ILE A 270 -5.20 -10.76 20.81
N ILE A 271 -4.19 -11.51 21.25
CA ILE A 271 -3.16 -12.09 20.38
C ILE A 271 -3.79 -13.06 19.39
N LYS A 272 -4.68 -13.95 19.86
CA LYS A 272 -5.38 -14.91 18.99
C LYS A 272 -6.19 -14.22 17.91
N ARG A 273 -6.92 -13.15 18.23
CA ARG A 273 -7.70 -12.37 17.26
C ARG A 273 -6.77 -11.65 16.27
N LEU A 274 -5.68 -11.04 16.73
CA LEU A 274 -4.69 -10.40 15.84
C LEU A 274 -4.03 -11.39 14.89
N GLN A 275 -3.62 -12.56 15.39
CA GLN A 275 -3.08 -13.65 14.56
C GLN A 275 -4.10 -14.13 13.53
N ASN A 276 -5.36 -14.28 13.92
CA ASN A 276 -6.43 -14.67 12.99
C ASN A 276 -6.64 -13.66 11.86
N VAL A 277 -6.47 -12.37 12.14
CA VAL A 277 -6.72 -11.28 11.19
C VAL A 277 -5.53 -11.05 10.27
N TYR A 278 -4.31 -11.01 10.82
CA TYR A 278 -3.13 -10.53 10.09
C TYR A 278 -2.12 -11.62 9.71
N CYS A 279 -2.22 -12.82 10.30
CA CYS A 279 -1.17 -13.86 10.19
C CYS A 279 -1.68 -15.22 9.67
N ARG A 280 -2.93 -15.30 9.17
CA ARG A 280 -3.46 -16.53 8.54
C ARG A 280 -3.31 -16.44 7.02
N SER A 281 -4.34 -16.83 6.28
CA SER A 281 -4.38 -16.84 4.81
C SER A 281 -4.41 -15.44 4.18
N ILE A 282 -4.52 -14.37 4.98
CA ILE A 282 -4.59 -12.99 4.49
C ILE A 282 -3.50 -12.17 5.19
N GLY A 283 -2.70 -11.48 4.39
CA GLY A 283 -1.75 -10.46 4.81
C GLY A 283 -2.23 -9.10 4.35
N VAL A 284 -2.42 -8.17 5.28
CA VAL A 284 -2.99 -6.84 4.99
C VAL A 284 -1.91 -5.78 5.13
N GLU A 285 -1.58 -5.09 4.05
CA GLU A 285 -0.66 -3.95 4.06
C GLU A 285 -1.41 -2.64 3.77
N PHE A 286 -1.53 -1.82 4.81
CA PHE A 286 -2.30 -0.57 4.73
C PHE A 286 -1.77 0.55 5.64
N MET A 287 -0.91 0.25 6.60
CA MET A 287 -0.45 1.23 7.59
C MET A 287 0.45 2.34 6.99
N PHE A 288 0.91 2.18 5.75
CA PHE A 288 1.59 3.24 5.00
C PHE A 288 0.62 4.29 4.43
N ILE A 289 -0.69 4.02 4.42
CA ILE A 289 -1.71 4.95 3.93
C ILE A 289 -1.84 6.11 4.92
N ASN A 290 -1.58 7.33 4.43
CA ASN A 290 -1.58 8.53 5.26
C ASN A 290 -2.99 8.96 5.73
N ASN A 291 -4.05 8.54 5.03
CA ASN A 291 -5.42 8.91 5.37
C ASN A 291 -5.97 8.01 6.51
N LEU A 292 -6.24 8.62 7.66
CA LEU A 292 -6.75 7.91 8.85
C LEU A 292 -8.11 7.24 8.60
N GLN A 293 -9.03 7.88 7.87
CA GLN A 293 -10.36 7.32 7.59
C GLN A 293 -10.25 6.06 6.73
N GLN A 294 -9.34 6.06 5.77
CA GLN A 294 -9.05 4.90 4.93
C GLN A 294 -8.42 3.76 5.74
N ALA A 295 -7.45 4.06 6.59
CA ALA A 295 -6.83 3.06 7.45
C ALA A 295 -7.85 2.46 8.44
N ASP A 296 -8.69 3.29 9.06
CA ASP A 296 -9.76 2.83 9.95
C ASP A 296 -10.84 2.02 9.23
N TRP A 297 -11.15 2.36 7.98
CA TRP A 297 -12.07 1.58 7.16
C TRP A 297 -11.53 0.16 6.94
N ILE A 298 -10.25 0.03 6.60
CA ILE A 298 -9.59 -1.27 6.43
C ILE A 298 -9.59 -2.05 7.75
N ARG A 299 -9.23 -1.41 8.87
CA ARG A 299 -9.30 -2.04 10.20
C ARG A 299 -10.68 -2.59 10.50
N ARG A 300 -11.75 -1.82 10.27
CA ARG A 300 -13.13 -2.31 10.47
C ARG A 300 -13.44 -3.51 9.59
N LYS A 301 -12.96 -3.54 8.34
CA LYS A 301 -13.19 -4.66 7.43
C LYS A 301 -12.45 -5.93 7.87
N PHE A 302 -11.22 -5.84 8.39
CA PHE A 302 -10.44 -7.04 8.70
C PHE A 302 -10.48 -7.46 10.16
N GLU A 303 -10.50 -6.51 11.09
CA GLU A 303 -10.43 -6.80 12.53
C GLU A 303 -11.78 -7.21 13.14
N THR A 304 -12.91 -6.84 12.52
CA THR A 304 -14.23 -7.16 13.07
C THR A 304 -14.42 -8.69 13.15
N PRO A 305 -14.80 -9.25 14.32
CA PRO A 305 -15.02 -10.69 14.44
C PRO A 305 -16.11 -11.22 13.49
N GLY A 306 -15.90 -12.40 12.92
CA GLY A 306 -16.90 -13.09 12.10
C GLY A 306 -16.96 -12.68 10.62
N ILE A 307 -16.00 -11.90 10.14
CA ILE A 307 -15.94 -11.46 8.72
C ILE A 307 -15.85 -12.59 7.70
N MET A 308 -15.28 -13.74 8.09
CA MET A 308 -15.06 -14.92 7.24
C MET A 308 -16.22 -15.95 7.31
N GLN A 309 -17.42 -15.52 7.70
CA GLN A 309 -18.59 -16.41 7.77
C GLN A 309 -19.32 -16.45 6.43
N PHE A 310 -19.14 -17.53 5.67
CA PHE A 310 -19.85 -17.76 4.41
C PHE A 310 -21.14 -18.54 4.59
N GLY A 311 -22.15 -18.22 3.77
CA GLY A 311 -23.38 -19.00 3.67
C GLY A 311 -23.19 -20.30 2.88
N ALA A 312 -24.08 -21.28 3.07
CA ALA A 312 -24.02 -22.54 2.32
C ALA A 312 -24.18 -22.34 0.79
N GLU A 313 -25.01 -21.39 0.38
CA GLU A 313 -25.19 -21.02 -1.04
C GLU A 313 -23.93 -20.40 -1.65
N GLU A 314 -23.25 -19.53 -0.90
CA GLU A 314 -22.01 -18.88 -1.34
C GLU A 314 -20.89 -19.90 -1.53
N ARG A 315 -20.74 -20.84 -0.58
CA ARG A 315 -19.79 -21.95 -0.70
C ARG A 315 -20.08 -22.83 -1.91
N ARG A 316 -21.36 -23.16 -2.16
CA ARG A 316 -21.76 -23.94 -3.34
C ARG A 316 -21.48 -23.18 -4.64
N MET A 317 -21.70 -21.87 -4.66
CA MET A 317 -21.38 -21.03 -5.82
C MET A 317 -19.88 -20.96 -6.08
N LEU A 318 -19.08 -20.75 -5.03
CA LEU A 318 -17.62 -20.74 -5.07
C LEU A 318 -17.08 -22.06 -5.63
N MET A 319 -17.54 -23.19 -5.05
CA MET A 319 -17.17 -24.52 -5.52
C MET A 319 -17.55 -24.74 -6.99
N ALA A 320 -18.75 -24.32 -7.41
CA ALA A 320 -19.17 -24.43 -8.80
C ALA A 320 -18.34 -23.57 -9.77
N ARG A 321 -17.77 -22.45 -9.32
CA ARG A 321 -16.85 -21.60 -10.10
C ARG A 321 -15.47 -22.25 -10.20
N LEU A 322 -14.95 -22.79 -9.10
CA LEU A 322 -13.68 -23.52 -9.06
C LEU A 322 -13.73 -24.74 -9.98
N ILE A 323 -14.76 -25.59 -9.87
CA ILE A 323 -14.93 -26.77 -10.73
C ILE A 323 -14.89 -26.38 -12.22
N ARG A 324 -15.55 -25.29 -12.62
CA ARG A 324 -15.52 -24.83 -14.02
C ARG A 324 -14.12 -24.37 -14.44
N SER A 325 -13.39 -23.71 -13.55
CA SER A 325 -12.02 -23.26 -13.80
C SER A 325 -11.10 -24.48 -14.02
N THR A 326 -11.09 -25.42 -13.07
CA THR A 326 -10.25 -26.63 -13.11
C THR A 326 -10.59 -27.53 -14.28
N ARG A 327 -11.87 -27.86 -14.49
CA ARG A 327 -12.29 -28.77 -15.57
C ARG A 327 -12.02 -28.21 -16.95
N PHE A 328 -12.06 -26.88 -17.10
CA PHE A 328 -11.71 -26.24 -18.37
C PHE A 328 -10.22 -26.46 -18.70
N GLU A 329 -9.32 -26.28 -17.73
CA GLU A 329 -7.89 -26.51 -17.94
C GLU A 329 -7.58 -27.99 -18.17
N GLU A 330 -8.15 -28.89 -17.38
CA GLU A 330 -7.99 -30.34 -17.56
C GLU A 330 -8.44 -30.79 -18.96
N PHE A 331 -9.56 -30.25 -19.45
CA PHE A 331 -10.07 -30.56 -20.79
C PHE A 331 -9.09 -30.10 -21.88
N LEU A 332 -8.60 -28.85 -21.80
CA LEU A 332 -7.65 -28.33 -22.77
C LEU A 332 -6.33 -29.12 -22.74
N ALA A 333 -5.80 -29.41 -21.55
CA ALA A 333 -4.58 -30.18 -21.38
C ALA A 333 -4.70 -31.60 -21.96
N ARG A 334 -5.87 -32.25 -21.82
CA ARG A 334 -6.11 -33.59 -22.34
C ARG A 334 -6.33 -33.63 -23.84
N LYS A 335 -6.99 -32.61 -24.41
CA LYS A 335 -7.32 -32.55 -25.85
C LYS A 335 -6.16 -32.05 -26.70
N TRP A 336 -5.38 -31.08 -26.20
CA TRP A 336 -4.24 -30.49 -26.90
C TRP A 336 -2.98 -30.47 -26.00
N SER A 337 -2.43 -31.66 -25.74
CA SER A 337 -1.31 -31.85 -24.81
C SER A 337 -0.02 -31.11 -25.18
N SER A 338 0.20 -30.84 -26.46
CA SER A 338 1.43 -30.23 -26.97
C SER A 338 1.29 -28.75 -27.32
N GLU A 339 0.08 -28.19 -27.24
CA GLU A 339 -0.19 -26.81 -27.59
C GLU A 339 0.08 -25.87 -26.41
N LYS A 340 0.75 -24.76 -26.67
CA LYS A 340 0.92 -23.71 -25.67
C LYS A 340 -0.42 -23.03 -25.39
N ARG A 341 -0.89 -23.15 -24.14
CA ARG A 341 -2.17 -22.58 -23.68
C ARG A 341 -2.04 -21.56 -22.53
N PHE A 342 -0.89 -21.49 -21.87
CA PHE A 342 -0.66 -20.64 -20.69
C PHE A 342 -1.73 -20.84 -19.61
N GLY A 343 -1.87 -22.10 -19.18
CA GLY A 343 -2.90 -22.55 -18.26
C GLY A 343 -2.91 -21.84 -16.91
N LEU A 344 -4.06 -21.87 -16.26
CA LEU A 344 -4.28 -21.29 -14.92
C LEU A 344 -4.01 -22.28 -13.77
N GLU A 345 -3.44 -23.48 -14.04
CA GLU A 345 -3.25 -24.48 -12.98
C GLU A 345 -2.41 -23.96 -11.81
N GLY A 346 -2.88 -24.22 -10.59
CA GLY A 346 -2.32 -23.70 -9.34
C GLY A 346 -2.84 -22.32 -8.93
N CYS A 347 -3.67 -21.67 -9.75
CA CYS A 347 -4.33 -20.40 -9.41
C CYS A 347 -5.77 -20.36 -9.97
N GLU A 348 -6.46 -21.51 -9.97
CA GLU A 348 -7.81 -21.66 -10.51
C GLU A 348 -8.82 -20.74 -9.81
N VAL A 349 -8.52 -20.32 -8.58
CA VAL A 349 -9.28 -19.37 -7.76
C VAL A 349 -9.34 -17.96 -8.36
N LEU A 350 -8.49 -17.62 -9.32
CA LEU A 350 -8.60 -16.35 -10.06
C LEU A 350 -9.99 -16.18 -10.73
N ILE A 351 -10.59 -17.27 -11.20
CA ILE A 351 -11.92 -17.22 -11.84
C ILE A 351 -13.03 -16.82 -10.86
N PRO A 352 -13.20 -17.47 -9.69
CA PRO A 352 -14.14 -16.98 -8.69
C PRO A 352 -13.75 -15.59 -8.16
N ALA A 353 -12.47 -15.26 -7.98
CA ALA A 353 -12.00 -13.93 -7.57
C ALA A 353 -12.51 -12.81 -8.50
N MET A 354 -12.22 -12.92 -9.80
CA MET A 354 -12.67 -11.95 -10.81
C MET A 354 -14.19 -11.83 -10.86
N LYS A 355 -14.91 -12.95 -10.74
CA LYS A 355 -16.37 -12.90 -10.72
C LYS A 355 -16.91 -12.20 -9.48
N THR A 356 -16.31 -12.41 -8.32
CA THR A 356 -16.71 -11.72 -7.09
C THR A 356 -16.51 -10.22 -7.21
N ILE A 357 -15.41 -9.77 -7.85
CA ILE A 357 -15.20 -8.35 -8.14
C ILE A 357 -16.33 -7.81 -9.04
N ILE A 358 -16.58 -8.48 -10.17
CA ILE A 358 -17.63 -8.07 -11.12
C ILE A 358 -19.02 -8.09 -10.47
N ASP A 359 -19.34 -9.10 -9.66
CA ASP A 359 -20.64 -9.23 -9.00
C ASP A 359 -20.83 -8.13 -7.94
N SER A 360 -19.81 -7.89 -7.11
CA SER A 360 -19.86 -6.88 -6.04
C SER A 360 -19.94 -5.47 -6.63
N SER A 361 -19.09 -5.13 -7.60
CA SER A 361 -19.13 -3.83 -8.27
C SER A 361 -20.39 -3.63 -9.12
N SER A 362 -20.95 -4.70 -9.69
CA SER A 362 -22.23 -4.60 -10.40
C SER A 362 -23.39 -4.30 -9.45
N ALA A 363 -23.37 -4.86 -8.23
CA ALA A 363 -24.38 -4.56 -7.23
C ALA A 363 -24.41 -3.06 -6.89
N THR A 364 -23.23 -2.42 -6.85
CA THR A 364 -23.05 -1.02 -6.46
C THR A 364 -23.22 -0.01 -7.60
N GLY A 365 -23.32 -0.46 -8.85
CA GLY A 365 -23.72 0.38 -9.98
C GLY A 365 -22.82 0.31 -11.21
N VAL A 366 -21.68 -0.39 -11.14
CA VAL A 366 -20.79 -0.59 -12.29
C VAL A 366 -21.47 -1.51 -13.30
N ASP A 367 -21.49 -1.10 -14.56
CA ASP A 367 -22.10 -1.86 -15.65
C ASP A 367 -21.16 -2.03 -16.84
N SER A 368 -19.96 -1.43 -16.83
CA SER A 368 -18.93 -1.68 -17.83
C SER A 368 -17.58 -1.99 -17.19
N PHE A 369 -17.01 -3.14 -17.56
CA PHE A 369 -15.74 -3.65 -17.05
C PHE A 369 -14.73 -3.74 -18.20
N ILE A 370 -13.59 -3.08 -18.04
CA ILE A 370 -12.50 -3.11 -19.02
C ILE A 370 -11.31 -3.84 -18.42
N ILE A 371 -10.93 -4.96 -19.04
CA ILE A 371 -9.95 -5.90 -18.50
C ILE A 371 -8.68 -5.86 -19.35
N GLY A 372 -7.54 -5.62 -18.70
CA GLY A 372 -6.20 -5.91 -19.21
C GLY A 372 -5.64 -7.14 -18.51
N MET A 373 -5.01 -8.05 -19.25
CA MET A 373 -4.39 -9.23 -18.64
C MET A 373 -3.27 -9.82 -19.52
N PRO A 374 -2.27 -10.49 -18.92
CA PRO A 374 -1.25 -11.24 -19.64
C PRO A 374 -1.83 -12.55 -20.21
N HIS A 375 -0.95 -13.43 -20.70
CA HIS A 375 -1.33 -14.72 -21.27
C HIS A 375 -1.84 -15.73 -20.22
N ARG A 376 -1.42 -15.63 -18.94
CA ARG A 376 -1.70 -16.63 -17.89
C ARG A 376 -3.21 -16.69 -17.62
N GLY A 377 -3.80 -17.86 -17.83
CA GLY A 377 -5.23 -18.11 -17.62
C GLY A 377 -6.18 -17.37 -18.56
N ARG A 378 -5.68 -16.75 -19.65
CA ARG A 378 -6.51 -15.90 -20.51
C ARG A 378 -7.69 -16.63 -21.15
N LEU A 379 -7.46 -17.85 -21.66
CA LEU A 379 -8.54 -18.64 -22.25
C LEU A 379 -9.61 -19.01 -21.21
N ASN A 380 -9.18 -19.24 -19.97
CA ASN A 380 -10.06 -19.53 -18.85
C ASN A 380 -10.91 -18.31 -18.46
N VAL A 381 -10.29 -17.12 -18.38
CA VAL A 381 -11.02 -15.85 -18.16
C VAL A 381 -12.01 -15.59 -19.29
N LEU A 382 -11.63 -15.78 -20.56
CA LEU A 382 -12.53 -15.63 -21.70
C LEU A 382 -13.74 -16.58 -21.61
N ALA A 383 -13.52 -17.86 -21.31
CA ALA A 383 -14.58 -18.86 -21.22
C ALA A 383 -15.48 -18.65 -19.99
N ASN A 384 -14.86 -18.54 -18.81
CA ASN A 384 -15.55 -18.65 -17.54
C ASN A 384 -16.00 -17.30 -16.97
N VAL A 385 -15.27 -16.20 -17.21
CA VAL A 385 -15.64 -14.84 -16.75
C VAL A 385 -16.40 -14.07 -17.83
N CYS A 386 -15.82 -13.97 -19.03
CA CYS A 386 -16.39 -13.21 -20.14
C CYS A 386 -17.53 -13.94 -20.86
N ARG A 387 -17.63 -15.26 -20.68
CA ARG A 387 -18.63 -16.13 -21.35
C ARG A 387 -18.49 -16.14 -22.88
N LYS A 388 -17.26 -16.08 -23.40
CA LYS A 388 -17.01 -16.35 -24.82
C LYS A 388 -17.52 -17.75 -25.15
N PRO A 389 -18.31 -17.93 -26.22
CA PRO A 389 -18.77 -19.25 -26.64
C PRO A 389 -17.59 -20.20 -26.78
N LEU A 390 -17.71 -21.40 -26.20
CA LEU A 390 -16.61 -22.38 -26.19
C LEU A 390 -16.20 -22.78 -27.60
N GLU A 391 -17.16 -22.88 -28.53
CA GLU A 391 -16.90 -23.15 -29.95
C GLU A 391 -15.92 -22.14 -30.56
N LYS A 392 -16.09 -20.84 -30.24
CA LYS A 392 -15.19 -19.77 -30.70
C LYS A 392 -13.82 -19.77 -30.04
N ILE A 393 -13.65 -20.46 -28.91
CA ILE A 393 -12.34 -20.66 -28.28
C ILE A 393 -11.68 -21.92 -28.87
N ILE A 394 -12.44 -23.01 -28.94
CA ILE A 394 -11.97 -24.32 -29.38
C ILE A 394 -11.55 -24.29 -30.86
N CYS A 395 -12.25 -23.58 -31.73
CA CYS A 395 -11.85 -23.45 -33.13
C CYS A 395 -10.47 -22.79 -33.31
N GLN A 396 -10.01 -21.97 -32.36
CA GLN A 396 -8.69 -21.32 -32.40
C GLN A 396 -7.53 -22.28 -32.14
N PHE A 397 -7.82 -23.54 -31.82
CA PHE A 397 -6.83 -24.62 -31.76
C PHE A 397 -6.73 -25.41 -33.07
N ASP A 398 -7.60 -25.16 -34.04
CA ASP A 398 -7.46 -25.74 -35.38
C ASP A 398 -6.40 -24.95 -36.17
N SER A 399 -5.36 -25.64 -36.62
CA SER A 399 -4.28 -25.04 -37.41
C SER A 399 -4.72 -24.61 -38.82
N LYS A 400 -5.90 -25.04 -39.27
CA LYS A 400 -6.48 -24.68 -40.56
C LYS A 400 -7.34 -23.42 -40.52
N LEU A 401 -7.51 -22.82 -39.34
CA LEU A 401 -8.33 -21.62 -39.19
C LEU A 401 -7.64 -20.44 -39.87
N GLU A 402 -8.25 -19.91 -40.94
CA GLU A 402 -7.81 -18.68 -41.57
C GLU A 402 -8.43 -17.47 -40.89
N ALA A 403 -7.73 -16.33 -40.92
CA ALA A 403 -8.28 -15.08 -40.41
C ALA A 403 -9.49 -14.69 -41.27
N ALA A 404 -10.64 -14.47 -40.61
CA ALA A 404 -11.86 -14.07 -41.30
C ALA A 404 -11.82 -12.61 -41.79
N ASP A 405 -10.97 -11.78 -41.18
CA ASP A 405 -10.83 -10.34 -41.44
C ASP A 405 -9.55 -10.04 -42.24
N GLU A 406 -9.50 -8.87 -42.89
CA GLU A 406 -8.28 -8.34 -43.52
C GLU A 406 -7.20 -8.10 -42.46
N GLY A 407 -6.16 -8.94 -42.43
CA GLY A 407 -5.00 -8.75 -41.55
C GLY A 407 -4.13 -10.00 -41.40
N SER A 408 -2.97 -9.83 -40.76
CA SER A 408 -2.06 -10.95 -40.48
C SER A 408 -2.55 -11.90 -39.38
N GLY A 409 -3.62 -11.52 -38.66
CA GLY A 409 -4.05 -12.18 -37.43
C GLY A 409 -3.06 -12.02 -36.27
N ASP A 410 -3.37 -12.66 -35.14
CA ASP A 410 -2.49 -12.80 -33.98
C ASP A 410 -2.85 -14.10 -33.23
N VAL A 411 -2.01 -14.52 -32.29
CA VAL A 411 -2.21 -15.74 -31.50
C VAL A 411 -3.44 -15.64 -30.57
N LYS A 412 -4.08 -16.79 -30.33
CA LYS A 412 -5.34 -16.93 -29.57
C LYS A 412 -5.39 -16.20 -28.22
N TYR A 413 -4.25 -16.06 -27.56
CA TYR A 413 -4.12 -15.39 -26.26
C TYR A 413 -3.72 -13.90 -26.33
N HIS A 414 -3.74 -13.27 -27.50
CA HIS A 414 -3.63 -11.81 -27.65
C HIS A 414 -4.96 -11.15 -28.03
N LEU A 415 -5.85 -11.92 -28.64
CA LEU A 415 -7.13 -11.42 -29.14
C LEU A 415 -8.00 -10.89 -27.99
N GLY A 416 -8.60 -9.72 -28.24
CA GLY A 416 -9.57 -9.11 -27.34
C GLY A 416 -10.98 -9.67 -27.52
N MET A 417 -11.90 -9.19 -26.71
CA MET A 417 -13.33 -9.50 -26.80
C MET A 417 -14.15 -8.37 -26.19
N SER A 418 -15.35 -8.13 -26.72
CA SER A 418 -16.37 -7.34 -26.02
C SER A 418 -17.69 -8.08 -26.07
N HIS A 419 -18.38 -8.14 -24.94
CA HIS A 419 -19.66 -8.83 -24.84
C HIS A 419 -20.54 -8.22 -23.75
N GLU A 420 -21.81 -8.06 -24.08
CA GLU A 420 -22.85 -7.60 -23.16
C GLU A 420 -23.70 -8.78 -22.74
N ARG A 421 -23.95 -8.90 -21.43
CA ARG A 421 -24.77 -9.97 -20.87
C ARG A 421 -25.38 -9.55 -19.54
N VAL A 422 -26.44 -10.24 -19.14
CA VAL A 422 -26.99 -10.10 -17.78
C VAL A 422 -26.05 -10.78 -16.79
N ASN A 423 -25.69 -10.06 -15.72
CA ASN A 423 -25.13 -10.68 -14.53
C ASN A 423 -26.26 -11.36 -13.76
N ARG A 424 -26.21 -12.69 -13.66
CA ARG A 424 -27.27 -13.49 -13.00
C ARG A 424 -27.34 -13.30 -11.49
N VAL A 425 -26.28 -12.78 -10.85
CA VAL A 425 -26.28 -12.52 -9.41
C VAL A 425 -27.02 -11.22 -9.11
N THR A 426 -26.80 -10.18 -9.91
CA THR A 426 -27.37 -8.84 -9.68
C THR A 426 -28.59 -8.54 -10.57
N ASN A 427 -28.87 -9.38 -11.56
CA ASN A 427 -29.86 -9.18 -12.64
C ASN A 427 -29.69 -7.86 -13.42
N LYS A 428 -28.48 -7.29 -13.42
CA LYS A 428 -28.14 -6.09 -14.20
C LYS A 428 -27.43 -6.46 -15.50
N TYR A 429 -27.65 -5.68 -16.55
CA TYR A 429 -26.84 -5.77 -17.76
C TYR A 429 -25.44 -5.26 -17.47
N ILE A 430 -24.44 -6.04 -17.86
CA ILE A 430 -23.03 -5.66 -17.78
C ILE A 430 -22.36 -5.86 -19.14
N LYS A 431 -21.47 -4.94 -19.47
CA LYS A 431 -20.54 -5.01 -20.59
C LYS A 431 -19.18 -5.43 -20.05
N ILE A 432 -18.59 -6.47 -20.63
CA ILE A 432 -17.23 -6.90 -20.32
C ILE A 432 -16.41 -6.79 -21.59
N ALA A 433 -15.29 -6.07 -21.51
CA ALA A 433 -14.34 -5.91 -22.61
C ALA A 433 -12.94 -6.32 -22.17
N VAL A 434 -12.37 -7.35 -22.79
CA VAL A 434 -10.95 -7.70 -22.66
C VAL A 434 -10.19 -7.03 -23.79
N VAL A 435 -9.20 -6.22 -23.45
CA VAL A 435 -8.40 -5.47 -24.42
C VAL A 435 -7.41 -6.43 -25.11
N ALA A 436 -7.23 -6.26 -26.41
CA ALA A 436 -6.20 -6.98 -27.15
C ALA A 436 -4.82 -6.47 -26.73
N ASN A 437 -3.83 -7.34 -26.59
CA ASN A 437 -2.50 -6.96 -26.14
C ASN A 437 -1.40 -7.77 -26.82
N PRO A 438 -0.23 -7.17 -27.03
CA PRO A 438 0.94 -7.90 -27.54
C PRO A 438 1.57 -8.77 -26.43
N SER A 439 2.61 -9.51 -26.79
CA SER A 439 3.46 -10.27 -25.85
C SER A 439 4.23 -9.40 -24.85
N HIS A 440 4.34 -8.09 -25.09
CA HIS A 440 5.01 -7.15 -24.18
C HIS A 440 4.14 -6.99 -22.93
N LEU A 441 4.53 -7.68 -21.85
CA LEU A 441 3.80 -7.67 -20.58
C LEU A 441 3.67 -6.23 -20.04
N GLU A 442 2.57 -5.96 -19.33
CA GLU A 442 2.21 -4.66 -18.74
C GLU A 442 1.97 -3.51 -19.75
N ALA A 443 2.32 -3.66 -21.03
CA ALA A 443 2.09 -2.63 -22.05
C ALA A 443 0.60 -2.30 -22.27
N VAL A 444 -0.30 -3.21 -21.91
CA VAL A 444 -1.76 -3.04 -22.03
C VAL A 444 -2.35 -2.16 -20.93
N ASP A 445 -1.63 -1.94 -19.82
CA ASP A 445 -2.17 -1.32 -18.62
C ASP A 445 -2.67 0.11 -18.90
N THR A 446 -1.81 0.93 -19.50
CA THR A 446 -2.15 2.31 -19.87
C THR A 446 -3.18 2.37 -20.99
N VAL A 447 -3.22 1.36 -21.88
CA VAL A 447 -4.25 1.24 -22.93
C VAL A 447 -5.63 1.01 -22.32
N VAL A 448 -5.71 0.16 -21.29
CA VAL A 448 -6.95 -0.09 -20.53
C VAL A 448 -7.38 1.18 -19.80
N GLN A 449 -6.46 1.89 -19.15
CA GLN A 449 -6.78 3.17 -18.49
C GLN A 449 -7.34 4.19 -19.49
N GLY A 450 -6.68 4.38 -20.63
CA GLY A 450 -7.15 5.29 -21.68
C GLY A 450 -8.52 4.89 -22.24
N LYS A 451 -8.74 3.59 -22.46
CA LYS A 451 -10.04 3.08 -22.93
C LYS A 451 -11.14 3.28 -21.89
N ALA A 452 -10.86 3.01 -20.60
CA ALA A 452 -11.80 3.21 -19.51
C ALA A 452 -12.16 4.69 -19.36
N ARG A 453 -11.16 5.57 -19.41
CA ARG A 453 -11.35 7.03 -19.37
C ARG A 453 -12.19 7.51 -20.55
N ALA A 454 -11.93 7.02 -21.77
CA ALA A 454 -12.74 7.34 -22.93
C ALA A 454 -14.20 6.87 -22.76
N GLU A 455 -14.41 5.66 -22.26
CA GLU A 455 -15.76 5.14 -22.01
C GLU A 455 -16.49 5.92 -20.92
N MET A 456 -15.80 6.35 -19.86
CA MET A 456 -16.36 7.26 -18.85
C MET A 456 -16.81 8.59 -19.46
N PHE A 457 -15.96 9.19 -20.29
CA PHE A 457 -16.25 10.45 -20.97
C PHE A 457 -17.52 10.36 -21.83
N TYR A 458 -17.61 9.36 -22.72
CA TYR A 458 -18.78 9.20 -23.59
C TYR A 458 -20.07 8.86 -22.84
N ARG A 459 -19.97 8.33 -21.62
CA ARG A 459 -21.12 7.96 -20.77
C ARG A 459 -21.48 9.03 -19.74
N GLY A 460 -20.75 10.16 -19.72
CA GLY A 460 -20.91 11.20 -18.71
C GLY A 460 -20.65 10.70 -17.28
N ASP A 461 -19.74 9.75 -17.11
CA ASP A 461 -19.36 9.17 -15.82
C ASP A 461 -18.18 9.93 -15.22
N SER A 462 -18.43 11.13 -14.71
CA SER A 462 -17.40 12.01 -14.12
C SER A 462 -16.82 11.48 -12.80
N ASP A 463 -17.54 10.56 -12.13
CA ASP A 463 -17.17 10.02 -10.83
C ASP A 463 -16.60 8.59 -10.94
N GLY A 464 -16.50 8.04 -12.16
CA GLY A 464 -16.05 6.67 -12.42
C GLY A 464 -16.90 5.57 -11.77
N LYS A 465 -18.20 5.82 -11.54
CA LYS A 465 -19.10 4.88 -10.84
C LYS A 465 -19.72 3.82 -11.74
N LYS A 466 -19.68 4.01 -13.07
CA LYS A 466 -20.29 3.10 -14.06
C LYS A 466 -19.27 2.24 -14.79
N VAL A 467 -18.06 2.75 -14.99
CA VAL A 467 -16.98 2.05 -15.68
C VAL A 467 -15.89 1.67 -14.69
N MET A 468 -15.42 0.42 -14.72
CA MET A 468 -14.34 -0.07 -13.87
C MET A 468 -13.24 -0.75 -14.68
N PRO A 469 -11.99 -0.25 -14.63
CA PRO A 469 -10.84 -1.00 -15.11
C PRO A 469 -10.46 -2.10 -14.10
N ILE A 470 -10.09 -3.27 -14.64
CA ILE A 470 -9.51 -4.39 -13.90
C ILE A 470 -8.22 -4.79 -14.63
N LEU A 471 -7.10 -4.80 -13.92
CA LEU A 471 -5.80 -5.18 -14.49
C LEU A 471 -5.28 -6.43 -13.82
N LEU A 472 -4.88 -7.41 -14.62
CA LEU A 472 -4.22 -8.62 -14.15
C LEU A 472 -2.75 -8.54 -14.53
N HIS A 473 -1.88 -9.02 -13.65
CA HIS A 473 -0.43 -8.96 -13.80
C HIS A 473 0.22 -10.30 -13.44
N GLY A 474 1.47 -10.51 -13.87
CA GLY A 474 2.34 -11.54 -13.31
C GLY A 474 3.33 -10.92 -12.32
N ASP A 475 3.73 -11.64 -11.27
CA ASP A 475 4.62 -11.14 -10.21
C ASP A 475 5.91 -10.49 -10.74
N ALA A 476 6.67 -11.19 -11.59
CA ALA A 476 7.95 -10.70 -12.09
C ALA A 476 7.79 -9.47 -13.01
N ALA A 477 6.69 -9.43 -13.78
CA ALA A 477 6.43 -8.33 -14.70
C ALA A 477 5.90 -7.09 -13.96
N PHE A 478 5.04 -7.28 -12.95
CA PHE A 478 4.50 -6.20 -12.11
C PHE A 478 5.61 -5.43 -11.38
N SER A 479 6.60 -6.14 -10.84
CA SER A 479 7.74 -5.50 -10.17
C SER A 479 8.84 -5.01 -11.12
N GLY A 480 8.92 -5.56 -12.34
CA GLY A 480 10.05 -5.36 -13.24
C GLY A 480 9.83 -4.34 -14.36
N GLN A 481 8.58 -4.12 -14.80
CA GLN A 481 8.26 -3.21 -15.91
C GLN A 481 7.95 -1.80 -15.39
N GLY A 482 8.71 -0.80 -15.84
CA GLY A 482 8.53 0.60 -15.42
C GLY A 482 7.16 1.19 -15.77
N ILE A 483 6.48 0.66 -16.79
CA ILE A 483 5.15 1.12 -17.19
C ILE A 483 4.09 0.89 -16.10
N VAL A 484 4.31 -0.06 -15.19
CA VAL A 484 3.41 -0.30 -14.05
C VAL A 484 3.43 0.89 -13.10
N TYR A 485 4.63 1.38 -12.76
CA TYR A 485 4.79 2.61 -11.99
C TYR A 485 4.17 3.80 -12.71
N GLU A 486 4.44 3.96 -14.01
CA GLU A 486 3.87 5.06 -14.80
C GLU A 486 2.33 5.00 -14.79
N CYS A 487 1.74 3.82 -14.97
CA CYS A 487 0.29 3.62 -14.93
C CYS A 487 -0.30 3.97 -13.55
N LEU A 488 0.28 3.43 -12.47
CA LEU A 488 -0.16 3.72 -11.09
C LEU A 488 -0.06 5.22 -10.80
N HIS A 489 1.03 5.88 -11.20
CA HIS A 489 1.22 7.31 -11.00
C HIS A 489 0.11 8.18 -11.63
N LEU A 490 -0.52 7.70 -12.71
CA LEU A 490 -1.63 8.40 -13.38
C LEU A 490 -2.98 8.25 -12.65
N SER A 491 -3.12 7.33 -11.70
CA SER A 491 -4.40 6.93 -11.08
C SER A 491 -5.18 8.09 -10.43
N ASP A 492 -4.49 9.04 -9.79
CA ASP A 492 -5.11 10.19 -9.09
C ASP A 492 -4.99 11.51 -9.88
N LEU A 493 -4.40 11.51 -11.09
CA LEU A 493 -4.28 12.73 -11.90
C LEU A 493 -5.62 13.11 -12.55
N PRO A 494 -6.11 14.36 -12.45
CA PRO A 494 -7.46 14.73 -12.88
C PRO A 494 -7.80 14.41 -14.34
N ALA A 495 -6.81 14.48 -15.24
CA ALA A 495 -6.98 14.22 -16.67
C ALA A 495 -6.96 12.71 -17.03
N PHE A 496 -6.35 11.88 -16.18
CA PHE A 496 -6.08 10.46 -16.46
C PHE A 496 -6.84 9.50 -15.54
N THR A 497 -7.28 9.97 -14.37
CA THR A 497 -7.93 9.15 -13.36
C THR A 497 -9.13 8.40 -13.90
N THR A 498 -9.23 7.14 -13.51
CA THR A 498 -10.38 6.26 -13.75
C THR A 498 -11.10 5.95 -12.43
N HIS A 499 -10.86 6.78 -11.40
CA HIS A 499 -11.42 6.65 -10.05
C HIS A 499 -11.20 5.25 -9.47
N GLY A 500 -9.96 4.77 -9.57
CA GLY A 500 -9.52 3.53 -8.97
C GLY A 500 -9.64 2.31 -9.87
N THR A 501 -8.55 1.54 -9.92
CA THR A 501 -8.40 0.27 -10.63
C THR A 501 -8.24 -0.87 -9.62
N VAL A 502 -8.85 -2.02 -9.91
CA VAL A 502 -8.60 -3.25 -9.16
C VAL A 502 -7.49 -4.02 -9.86
N HIS A 503 -6.35 -4.15 -9.20
CA HIS A 503 -5.19 -4.91 -9.69
C HIS A 503 -5.16 -6.31 -9.07
N LEU A 504 -5.02 -7.32 -9.90
CA LEU A 504 -4.89 -8.73 -9.52
C LEU A 504 -3.53 -9.25 -10.00
N VAL A 505 -2.60 -9.42 -9.08
CA VAL A 505 -1.29 -10.02 -9.40
C VAL A 505 -1.39 -11.51 -9.19
N VAL A 506 -1.21 -12.30 -10.27
CA VAL A 506 -1.12 -13.76 -10.18
C VAL A 506 0.32 -14.09 -9.79
N ASN A 507 0.55 -14.29 -8.51
CA ASN A 507 1.87 -14.48 -7.94
C ASN A 507 2.18 -15.96 -7.75
N ASN A 508 2.55 -16.59 -8.86
CA ASN A 508 2.99 -17.98 -8.89
C ASN A 508 4.46 -18.15 -8.45
N GLN A 509 5.07 -17.12 -7.85
CA GLN A 509 6.42 -17.13 -7.28
C GLN A 509 7.52 -17.53 -8.28
N ILE A 510 7.29 -17.32 -9.58
CA ILE A 510 8.28 -17.63 -10.62
C ILE A 510 8.06 -16.82 -11.90
N GLY A 511 9.12 -16.16 -12.35
CA GLY A 511 9.17 -15.48 -13.64
C GLY A 511 9.80 -16.36 -14.71
N PHE A 512 9.02 -17.23 -15.37
CA PHE A 512 9.50 -18.23 -16.34
C PHE A 512 10.52 -19.20 -15.71
N THR A 513 11.81 -18.87 -15.71
CA THR A 513 12.89 -19.64 -15.05
C THR A 513 13.55 -18.87 -13.91
N THR A 514 13.14 -17.63 -13.68
CA THR A 514 13.78 -16.70 -12.75
C THR A 514 13.09 -16.75 -11.40
N ASP A 515 13.88 -17.03 -10.36
CA ASP A 515 13.45 -16.99 -8.96
C ASP A 515 13.15 -15.54 -8.51
N PRO A 516 12.12 -15.33 -7.66
CA PRO A 516 11.79 -14.04 -7.07
C PRO A 516 12.97 -13.21 -6.57
N ARG A 517 13.95 -13.84 -5.92
CA ARG A 517 15.17 -13.19 -5.38
C ARG A 517 16.06 -12.56 -6.46
N SER A 518 15.92 -13.01 -7.71
CA SER A 518 16.61 -12.45 -8.88
C SER A 518 15.71 -11.55 -9.72
N SER A 519 14.42 -11.43 -9.39
CA SER A 519 13.44 -10.63 -10.15
C SER A 519 13.24 -9.22 -9.58
N ARG A 520 13.43 -9.05 -8.27
CA ARG A 520 13.12 -7.79 -7.55
C ARG A 520 14.02 -7.60 -6.33
N SER A 521 14.09 -6.36 -5.84
CA SER A 521 14.82 -6.00 -4.62
C SER A 521 13.92 -5.75 -3.41
N SER A 522 12.60 -5.71 -3.62
CA SER A 522 11.59 -5.51 -2.59
C SER A 522 11.06 -6.87 -2.08
N PRO A 523 10.56 -6.96 -0.82
CA PRO A 523 9.99 -8.19 -0.30
C PRO A 523 8.85 -8.73 -1.17
N TYR A 524 7.90 -7.87 -1.54
CA TYR A 524 6.74 -8.25 -2.35
C TYR A 524 6.86 -7.70 -3.77
N CYS A 525 6.29 -8.42 -4.74
CA CYS A 525 6.21 -7.93 -6.11
C CYS A 525 5.30 -6.69 -6.23
N THR A 526 4.39 -6.51 -5.27
CA THR A 526 3.37 -5.45 -5.24
C THR A 526 3.81 -4.15 -4.59
N ASP A 527 5.05 -4.06 -4.10
CA ASP A 527 5.53 -2.89 -3.35
C ASP A 527 5.52 -1.57 -4.14
N VAL A 528 5.50 -1.64 -5.48
CA VAL A 528 5.32 -0.47 -6.36
C VAL A 528 4.00 0.27 -6.11
N ALA A 529 2.96 -0.42 -5.64
CA ALA A 529 1.64 0.16 -5.36
C ALA A 529 1.64 1.13 -4.17
N ARG A 530 2.64 1.03 -3.27
CA ARG A 530 2.79 1.93 -2.13
C ARG A 530 3.02 3.38 -2.55
N VAL A 531 3.55 3.61 -3.75
CA VAL A 531 3.78 4.95 -4.32
C VAL A 531 2.50 5.80 -4.32
N VAL A 532 1.34 5.18 -4.56
CA VAL A 532 0.04 5.86 -4.64
C VAL A 532 -0.83 5.62 -3.41
N ASN A 533 -0.27 5.06 -2.33
CA ASN A 533 -0.99 4.65 -1.13
C ASN A 533 -2.17 3.70 -1.42
N ALA A 534 -2.06 2.84 -2.44
CA ALA A 534 -3.05 1.79 -2.67
C ALA A 534 -2.88 0.68 -1.62
N PRO A 535 -3.94 0.22 -0.93
CA PRO A 535 -3.84 -0.92 -0.03
C PRO A 535 -3.48 -2.18 -0.82
N ILE A 536 -2.68 -3.03 -0.19
CA ILE A 536 -2.24 -4.30 -0.76
C ILE A 536 -2.78 -5.42 0.13
N PHE A 537 -3.48 -6.37 -0.49
CA PHE A 537 -3.99 -7.56 0.17
C PHE A 537 -3.30 -8.78 -0.41
N HIS A 538 -2.44 -9.41 0.36
CA HIS A 538 -1.86 -10.71 0.04
C HIS A 538 -2.81 -11.79 0.52
N VAL A 539 -3.10 -12.77 -0.34
CA VAL A 539 -4.04 -13.82 0.02
C VAL A 539 -3.59 -15.16 -0.53
N ASN A 540 -3.63 -16.19 0.31
CA ASN A 540 -3.26 -17.54 -0.09
C ASN A 540 -4.31 -18.12 -1.06
N ALA A 541 -3.89 -18.47 -2.28
CA ALA A 541 -4.75 -19.03 -3.31
C ALA A 541 -5.43 -20.37 -2.92
N ASP A 542 -4.86 -21.14 -1.99
CA ASP A 542 -5.45 -22.39 -1.48
C ASP A 542 -6.58 -22.16 -0.45
N ASP A 543 -6.78 -20.92 0.00
CA ASP A 543 -7.93 -20.51 0.81
C ASP A 543 -8.93 -19.70 -0.03
N PRO A 544 -9.81 -20.36 -0.80
CA PRO A 544 -10.71 -19.66 -1.70
C PRO A 544 -11.74 -18.81 -0.95
N GLU A 545 -12.07 -19.11 0.32
CA GLU A 545 -12.95 -18.25 1.12
C GLU A 545 -12.26 -16.90 1.40
N ALA A 546 -10.98 -16.93 1.80
CA ALA A 546 -10.17 -15.73 2.02
C ALA A 546 -10.06 -14.87 0.75
N VAL A 547 -9.81 -15.50 -0.40
CA VAL A 547 -9.71 -14.80 -1.69
C VAL A 547 -11.00 -14.06 -2.02
N ILE A 548 -12.16 -14.71 -1.82
CA ILE A 548 -13.47 -14.09 -2.11
C ILE A 548 -13.74 -12.93 -1.16
N TYR A 549 -13.38 -13.07 0.12
CA TYR A 549 -13.53 -11.97 1.08
C TYR A 549 -12.68 -10.76 0.68
N VAL A 550 -11.39 -10.97 0.37
CA VAL A 550 -10.47 -9.91 -0.08
C VAL A 550 -10.98 -9.23 -1.35
N CYS A 551 -11.47 -10.01 -2.33
CA CYS A 551 -12.04 -9.47 -3.57
C CYS A 551 -13.27 -8.59 -3.33
N LYS A 552 -14.12 -8.97 -2.38
CA LYS A 552 -15.28 -8.17 -1.98
C LYS A 552 -14.82 -6.85 -1.34
N VAL A 553 -13.90 -6.91 -0.39
CA VAL A 553 -13.34 -5.72 0.28
C VAL A 553 -12.64 -4.80 -0.73
N ALA A 554 -11.88 -5.33 -1.68
CA ALA A 554 -11.23 -4.53 -2.73
C ALA A 554 -12.26 -3.82 -3.63
N SER A 555 -13.36 -4.48 -3.96
CA SER A 555 -14.46 -3.89 -4.73
C SER A 555 -15.13 -2.74 -3.97
N GLU A 556 -15.39 -2.94 -2.69
CA GLU A 556 -15.96 -1.93 -1.79
C GLU A 556 -15.00 -0.76 -1.54
N TRP A 557 -13.69 -1.01 -1.48
CA TRP A 557 -12.65 0.03 -1.37
C TRP A 557 -12.68 0.95 -2.58
N ARG A 558 -12.67 0.37 -3.79
CA ARG A 558 -12.73 1.13 -5.04
C ARG A 558 -14.01 1.94 -5.12
N GLU A 559 -15.16 1.34 -4.77
CA GLU A 559 -16.44 2.07 -4.71
C GLU A 559 -16.40 3.24 -3.71
N THR A 560 -15.89 3.02 -2.51
CA THR A 560 -15.94 3.99 -1.40
C THR A 560 -15.00 5.17 -1.64
N PHE A 561 -13.77 4.88 -2.09
CA PHE A 561 -12.71 5.88 -2.15
C PHE A 561 -12.31 6.30 -3.56
N GLY A 562 -12.73 5.57 -4.60
CA GLY A 562 -12.32 5.84 -5.97
C GLY A 562 -10.81 5.73 -6.18
N LYS A 563 -10.15 4.80 -5.48
CA LYS A 563 -8.70 4.61 -5.50
C LYS A 563 -8.31 3.19 -5.89
N ASP A 564 -7.08 3.08 -6.39
CA ASP A 564 -6.49 1.79 -6.75
C ASP A 564 -6.37 0.88 -5.51
N VAL A 565 -6.44 -0.42 -5.77
CA VAL A 565 -6.27 -1.49 -4.77
C VAL A 565 -5.58 -2.67 -5.43
N VAL A 566 -4.67 -3.32 -4.71
CA VAL A 566 -3.90 -4.44 -5.23
C VAL A 566 -4.20 -5.70 -4.42
N ILE A 567 -4.48 -6.78 -5.14
CA ILE A 567 -4.63 -8.12 -4.60
C ILE A 567 -3.45 -8.94 -5.12
N ASP A 568 -2.60 -9.40 -4.22
CA ASP A 568 -1.51 -10.35 -4.47
C ASP A 568 -2.04 -11.75 -4.19
N LEU A 569 -2.30 -12.52 -5.26
CA LEU A 569 -3.01 -13.80 -5.24
C LEU A 569 -2.06 -14.99 -5.42
#